data_AF-E9G8F3-F1
#
_entry.id   AF-E9G8F3-F1
#
_cell.length_a   1.000
_cell.length_b   1.000
_cell.length_c   1.000
_cell.angle_alpha   90.00
_cell.angle_beta   90.00
_cell.angle_gamma   90.00
#
_symmetry.space_group_name_H-M   'P 1'
#
loop_
_entity.id
_entity.type
_entity.pdbx_description
1 polymer ?
#
loop_
_entity_poly.entity_id
_entity_poly.type
_entity_poly.pdbx_seq_one_letter_code
_entity_poly.pdbx_strand_id
1 'polypeptide(L)'
;MLPVVPVLELKTEIFDGRTFYVDDEGYVQAYTQGECRVPFTGKASIGVWFGPNHQANVSERLHRGRRTQEAARFAAVIEAIRVAGAHGIKKLQINTDYENIIRFMIYFILKWEQNDWMTLRGHHVKNKVLILELDYFSRLLDIKWVRIPAY
;
A
#
# COMPACT_ATOMS: atom_id res chain seq x y z
N MET A 1 -0.11 18.91 4.12
CA MET A 1 -0.75 17.67 3.63
C MET A 1 -1.42 18.06 2.32
N LEU A 2 -1.07 17.43 1.20
CA LEU A 2 -1.83 17.66 -0.03
C LEU A 2 -3.27 17.18 0.19
N PRO A 3 -4.30 17.94 -0.22
CA PRO A 3 -5.67 17.49 -0.08
C PRO A 3 -5.86 16.22 -0.93
N VAL A 4 -6.50 15.20 -0.35
CA VAL A 4 -7.01 14.07 -1.13
C VAL A 4 -8.12 14.64 -2.01
N VAL A 5 -7.93 14.59 -3.32
CA VAL A 5 -8.96 15.01 -4.26
C VAL A 5 -10.15 14.07 -4.10
N PRO A 6 -11.38 14.58 -3.83
CA PRO A 6 -12.56 13.75 -3.77
C PRO A 6 -12.71 12.94 -5.06
N VAL A 7 -13.12 11.67 -4.96
CA VAL A 7 -13.25 10.79 -6.13
C VAL A 7 -14.16 11.38 -7.22
N LEU A 8 -15.15 12.18 -6.83
CA LEU A 8 -16.07 12.88 -7.73
C LEU A 8 -15.40 13.96 -8.60
N GLU A 9 -14.21 14.42 -8.21
CA GLU A 9 -13.45 15.46 -8.92
C GLU A 9 -12.33 14.85 -9.78
N LEU A 10 -12.13 13.53 -9.70
CA LEU A 10 -11.11 12.82 -10.49
C LEU A 10 -11.59 12.56 -11.91
N LYS A 11 -10.63 12.56 -12.84
CA LYS A 11 -10.83 12.08 -14.20
C LYS A 11 -10.84 10.56 -14.21
N THR A 12 -11.18 9.98 -15.36
CA THR A 12 -11.06 8.53 -15.56
C THR A 12 -10.25 8.21 -16.80
N GLU A 13 -9.49 7.13 -16.73
CA GLU A 13 -8.68 6.59 -17.82
C GLU A 13 -8.86 5.08 -17.93
N ILE A 14 -8.63 4.52 -19.12
CA ILE A 14 -8.79 3.08 -19.37
C ILE A 14 -7.43 2.39 -19.33
N PHE A 15 -7.30 1.41 -18.45
CA PHE A 15 -6.15 0.51 -18.36
C PHE A 15 -6.65 -0.92 -18.45
N ASP A 16 -6.09 -1.71 -19.38
CA ASP A 16 -6.48 -3.12 -19.57
C ASP A 16 -8.01 -3.32 -19.69
N GLY A 17 -8.66 -2.45 -20.45
CA GLY A 17 -10.12 -2.48 -20.67
C GLY A 17 -10.97 -2.07 -19.46
N ARG A 18 -10.37 -1.52 -18.40
CA ARG A 18 -11.06 -1.11 -17.15
C ARG A 18 -10.88 0.37 -16.89
N THR A 19 -11.91 1.01 -16.36
CA THR A 19 -11.92 2.45 -16.05
C THR A 19 -11.42 2.72 -14.65
N PHE A 20 -10.27 3.40 -14.53
CA PHE A 20 -9.67 3.82 -13.26
C PHE A 20 -9.80 5.32 -13.03
N TYR A 21 -9.89 5.75 -11.77
CA TYR A 21 -9.84 7.17 -11.43
C TYR A 21 -8.40 7.67 -11.38
N VAL A 22 -8.13 8.79 -12.03
CA VAL A 22 -6.81 9.42 -12.13
C VAL A 22 -6.87 10.90 -11.71
N ASP A 23 -5.80 11.39 -11.09
CA ASP A 23 -5.62 12.82 -10.84
C ASP A 23 -5.14 13.55 -12.11
N ASP A 24 -5.02 14.87 -12.04
CA ASP A 24 -4.56 15.70 -13.18
C ASP A 24 -3.12 15.41 -13.61
N GLU A 25 -2.34 14.76 -12.75
CA GLU A 25 -0.98 14.33 -13.04
C GLU A 25 -0.94 12.89 -13.62
N GLY A 26 -2.08 12.23 -13.78
CA GLY A 26 -2.20 10.88 -14.32
C GLY A 26 -1.91 9.76 -13.31
N TYR A 27 -1.92 10.04 -12.00
CA TYR A 27 -1.80 8.98 -10.98
C TYR A 27 -3.15 8.32 -10.74
N VAL A 28 -3.19 6.99 -10.96
CA VAL A 28 -4.34 6.16 -10.58
C VAL A 28 -4.48 6.14 -9.07
N GLN A 29 -5.71 6.27 -8.57
CA GLN A 29 -5.98 6.29 -7.13
C GLN A 29 -6.26 4.89 -6.59
N ALA A 30 -5.50 4.49 -5.57
CA ALA A 30 -5.76 3.29 -4.79
C ALA A 30 -5.84 3.62 -3.30
N TYR A 31 -6.83 3.05 -2.61
CA TYR A 31 -7.03 3.22 -1.17
C TYR A 31 -6.84 1.87 -0.50
N THR A 32 -6.00 1.84 0.53
CA THR A 32 -5.56 0.59 1.15
C THR A 32 -5.90 0.55 2.62
N GLN A 33 -6.38 -0.59 3.09
CA GLN A 33 -6.68 -0.85 4.50
C GLN A 33 -6.27 -2.28 4.85
N GLY A 34 -5.67 -2.48 6.01
CA GLY A 34 -5.37 -3.81 6.54
C GLY A 34 -5.86 -3.89 7.98
N GLU A 35 -6.48 -5.01 8.36
CA GLU A 35 -7.15 -5.16 9.65
C GLU A 35 -6.77 -6.49 10.33
N CYS A 36 -6.50 -6.46 11.63
CA CYS A 36 -6.18 -7.61 12.45
C CYS A 36 -6.54 -7.35 13.92
N ARG A 37 -7.78 -7.69 14.31
CA ARG A 37 -8.32 -7.42 15.65
C ARG A 37 -7.59 -8.13 16.79
N VAL A 38 -7.13 -9.35 16.55
CA VAL A 38 -6.41 -10.15 17.55
C VAL A 38 -5.05 -10.55 16.98
N PRO A 39 -3.96 -9.86 17.39
CA PRO A 39 -2.63 -10.17 16.91
C PRO A 39 -2.23 -11.63 17.17
N PHE A 40 -1.50 -12.20 16.22
CA PHE A 40 -0.89 -13.54 16.20
C PHE A 40 -1.87 -14.72 16.13
N THR A 41 -3.00 -14.66 16.83
CA THR A 41 -3.97 -15.76 16.94
C THR A 41 -5.25 -15.52 16.12
N GLY A 42 -5.60 -14.26 15.89
CA GLY A 42 -6.80 -13.87 15.14
C GLY A 42 -6.69 -14.09 13.63
N LYS A 43 -7.71 -13.59 12.92
CA LYS A 43 -7.69 -13.43 11.47
C LYS A 43 -7.18 -12.03 11.14
N ALA A 44 -6.46 -11.93 10.03
CA ALA A 44 -6.06 -10.67 9.43
C ALA A 44 -6.61 -10.60 8.00
N SER A 45 -6.95 -9.41 7.54
CA SER A 45 -7.54 -9.15 6.22
C SER A 45 -6.93 -7.92 5.58
N ILE A 46 -6.96 -7.88 4.26
CA ILE A 46 -6.53 -6.73 3.46
C ILE A 46 -7.68 -6.26 2.58
N GLY A 47 -7.67 -4.96 2.28
CA GLY A 47 -8.60 -4.30 1.39
C GLY A 47 -7.87 -3.31 0.49
N VAL A 48 -8.18 -3.36 -0.80
CA VAL A 48 -7.74 -2.37 -1.79
C VAL A 48 -8.96 -1.89 -2.56
N TRP A 49 -9.12 -0.58 -2.64
CA TRP A 49 -10.23 0.06 -3.33
C TRP A 49 -9.72 1.00 -4.40
N PHE A 50 -10.15 0.79 -5.64
CA PHE A 50 -9.88 1.61 -6.82
C PHE A 50 -11.10 2.40 -7.27
N GLY A 51 -12.31 2.06 -6.81
CA GLY A 51 -13.54 2.73 -7.24
C GLY A 51 -14.81 1.99 -6.82
N PRO A 52 -15.99 2.63 -6.94
CA PRO A 52 -17.27 1.98 -6.68
C PRO A 52 -17.47 0.78 -7.63
N ASN A 53 -17.79 -0.40 -7.08
CA ASN A 53 -18.00 -1.64 -7.84
C ASN A 53 -16.86 -2.00 -8.83
N HIS A 54 -15.65 -1.51 -8.58
CA HIS A 54 -14.53 -1.69 -9.50
C HIS A 54 -14.02 -3.14 -9.44
N GLN A 55 -13.86 -3.79 -10.60
CA GLN A 55 -13.47 -5.21 -10.70
C GLN A 55 -12.06 -5.51 -10.17
N ALA A 56 -11.22 -4.48 -10.04
CA ALA A 56 -9.88 -4.59 -9.44
C ALA A 56 -9.88 -4.35 -7.92
N ASN A 57 -11.04 -4.09 -7.28
CA ASN A 57 -11.11 -4.02 -5.83
C ASN A 57 -10.76 -5.37 -5.20
N VAL A 58 -10.02 -5.34 -4.10
CA VAL A 58 -9.57 -6.53 -3.37
C VAL A 58 -10.17 -6.52 -1.97
N SER A 59 -10.70 -7.67 -1.54
CA SER A 59 -11.17 -7.92 -0.18
C SER A 59 -10.86 -9.38 0.16
N GLU A 60 -9.74 -9.60 0.85
CA GLU A 60 -9.23 -10.95 1.08
C GLU A 60 -8.60 -11.12 2.46
N ARG A 61 -8.28 -12.38 2.79
CA ARG A 61 -7.55 -12.71 4.03
C ARG A 61 -6.07 -12.46 3.81
N LEU A 62 -5.36 -12.06 4.87
CA LEU A 62 -3.90 -12.04 4.84
C LEU A 62 -3.39 -13.48 4.75
N HIS A 63 -2.82 -13.84 3.60
CA HIS A 63 -2.34 -15.20 3.33
C HIS A 63 -0.91 -15.46 3.81
N ARG A 64 -0.07 -14.41 3.89
CA ARG A 64 1.36 -14.52 4.21
C ARG A 64 1.78 -13.47 5.24
N GLY A 65 2.83 -13.79 6.00
CA GLY A 65 3.33 -12.93 7.07
C GLY A 65 2.67 -13.17 8.43
N ARG A 66 3.12 -12.39 9.43
CA ARG A 66 2.56 -12.47 10.78
C ARG A 66 1.15 -11.89 10.78
N ARG A 67 0.24 -12.48 11.55
CA ARG A 67 -1.11 -11.92 11.72
C ARG A 67 -1.06 -10.71 12.65
N THR A 68 -0.68 -9.56 12.14
CA THR A 68 -0.64 -8.29 12.87
C THR A 68 -1.25 -7.19 12.02
N GLN A 69 -1.71 -6.10 12.65
CA GLN A 69 -2.25 -4.95 11.93
C GLN A 69 -1.24 -4.39 10.92
N GLU A 70 0.03 -4.28 11.34
CA GLU A 70 1.13 -3.77 10.52
C GLU A 70 1.37 -4.66 9.29
N ALA A 71 1.44 -5.98 9.45
CA ALA A 71 1.64 -6.89 8.32
C ALA A 71 0.46 -6.86 7.35
N ALA A 72 -0.78 -6.75 7.85
CA ALA A 72 -1.97 -6.60 7.01
C ALA A 72 -1.92 -5.29 6.21
N ARG A 73 -1.51 -4.18 6.82
CA ARG A 73 -1.38 -2.89 6.14
C ARG A 73 -0.28 -2.89 5.09
N PHE A 74 0.87 -3.52 5.35
CA PHE A 74 1.91 -3.71 4.33
C PHE A 74 1.40 -4.53 3.15
N ALA A 75 0.74 -5.66 3.43
CA ALA A 75 0.22 -6.53 2.39
C ALA A 75 -0.85 -5.84 1.53
N ALA A 76 -1.73 -5.02 2.12
CA ALA A 76 -2.71 -4.24 1.36
C ALA A 76 -2.05 -3.28 0.35
N VAL A 77 -0.96 -2.61 0.75
CA VAL A 77 -0.21 -1.72 -0.14
C VAL A 77 0.52 -2.50 -1.23
N ILE A 78 1.19 -3.60 -0.89
CA ILE A 78 1.86 -4.47 -1.87
C ILE A 78 0.83 -4.95 -2.90
N GLU A 79 -0.34 -5.37 -2.46
CA GLU A 79 -1.39 -5.86 -3.35
C GLU A 79 -1.93 -4.75 -4.27
N ALA A 80 -2.09 -3.53 -3.77
CA ALA A 80 -2.46 -2.39 -4.61
C ALA A 80 -1.45 -2.14 -5.75
N ILE A 81 -0.15 -2.22 -5.45
CA ILE A 81 0.91 -2.05 -6.45
C ILE A 81 0.90 -3.20 -7.47
N ARG A 82 0.72 -4.45 -7.00
CA ARG A 82 0.65 -5.63 -7.87
C ARG A 82 -0.53 -5.56 -8.82
N VAL A 83 -1.73 -5.24 -8.32
CA VAL A 83 -2.94 -5.09 -9.12
C VAL A 83 -2.77 -3.97 -10.15
N ALA A 84 -2.24 -2.82 -9.73
CA ALA A 84 -1.99 -1.72 -10.65
C ALA A 84 -1.01 -2.12 -11.77
N GLY A 85 0.12 -2.71 -11.41
CA GLY A 85 1.13 -3.18 -12.37
C GLY A 85 0.59 -4.24 -13.34
N ALA A 86 -0.27 -5.15 -12.87
CA ALA A 86 -0.90 -6.17 -13.69
C ALA A 86 -1.85 -5.58 -14.76
N HIS A 87 -2.47 -4.43 -14.48
CA HIS A 87 -3.28 -3.68 -15.44
C HIS A 87 -2.47 -2.69 -16.30
N GLY A 88 -1.14 -2.72 -16.23
CA GLY A 88 -0.27 -1.85 -17.02
C GLY A 88 -0.16 -0.42 -16.51
N ILE A 89 -0.68 -0.13 -15.31
CA ILE A 89 -0.59 1.19 -14.68
C ILE A 89 0.86 1.47 -14.29
N LYS A 90 1.35 2.68 -14.61
CA LYS A 90 2.71 3.13 -14.31
C LYS A 90 2.80 4.20 -13.25
N LYS A 91 1.74 4.98 -13.05
CA LYS A 91 1.65 6.04 -12.04
C LYS A 91 0.53 5.71 -11.05
N LEU A 92 0.87 5.49 -9.79
CA LEU A 92 -0.08 5.05 -8.75
C LEU A 92 0.02 5.96 -7.52
N GLN A 93 -1.10 6.50 -7.06
CA GLN A 93 -1.20 7.13 -5.75
C GLN A 93 -1.74 6.13 -4.73
N ILE A 94 -0.95 5.85 -3.70
CA ILE A 94 -1.37 5.05 -2.55
C ILE A 94 -1.91 5.98 -1.47
N ASN A 95 -3.21 5.84 -1.20
CA ASN A 95 -3.92 6.52 -0.12
C ASN A 95 -4.05 5.55 1.07
N THR A 96 -3.38 5.85 2.19
CA THR A 96 -3.36 4.97 3.37
C THR A 96 -3.41 5.76 4.67
N ASP A 97 -4.05 5.18 5.69
CA ASP A 97 -4.06 5.74 7.05
C ASP A 97 -2.77 5.44 7.83
N TYR A 98 -1.91 4.57 7.29
CA TYR A 98 -0.75 4.04 7.99
C TYR A 98 0.53 4.85 7.74
N GLU A 99 0.72 5.87 8.58
CA GLU A 99 1.86 6.81 8.50
C GLU A 99 3.23 6.12 8.43
N ASN A 100 3.38 4.95 9.06
CA ASN A 100 4.67 4.27 9.14
C ASN A 100 5.15 3.73 7.78
N ILE A 101 4.26 3.33 6.85
CA ILE A 101 4.68 2.84 5.53
C ILE A 101 5.49 3.89 4.80
N ILE A 102 5.01 5.14 4.78
CA ILE A 102 5.69 6.26 4.13
C ILE A 102 7.08 6.46 4.73
N ARG A 103 7.19 6.36 6.07
CA ARG A 103 8.47 6.50 6.75
C ARG A 103 9.44 5.38 6.40
N PHE A 104 8.95 4.13 6.29
CA PHE A 104 9.78 2.99 5.92
C PHE A 104 10.34 3.15 4.51
N MET A 105 9.47 3.50 3.55
CA MET A 105 9.83 3.66 2.15
C MET A 105 10.84 4.77 1.90
N ILE A 106 10.73 5.89 2.62
CA ILE A 106 11.56 7.07 2.35
C ILE A 106 12.84 7.09 3.19
N TYR A 107 12.81 6.58 4.43
CA TYR A 107 13.88 6.85 5.41
C TYR A 107 14.59 5.62 5.99
N PHE A 108 13.89 4.50 6.18
CA PHE A 108 14.41 3.42 7.04
C PHE A 108 15.08 2.28 6.28
N ILE A 109 14.65 1.93 5.07
CA ILE A 109 15.21 0.79 4.33
C ILE A 109 16.73 0.93 4.18
N LEU A 110 17.21 2.08 3.69
CA LEU A 110 18.65 2.33 3.51
C LEU A 110 19.45 2.21 4.82
N LYS A 111 18.88 2.70 5.93
CA LYS A 111 19.54 2.62 7.25
C LYS A 111 19.59 1.19 7.78
N TRP A 112 18.54 0.42 7.54
CA TRP A 112 18.45 -0.96 7.99
C TRP A 112 19.31 -1.91 7.16
N GLU A 113 19.43 -1.69 5.86
CA GLU A 113 20.37 -2.44 5.03
C GLU A 113 21.82 -2.27 5.51
N GLN A 114 22.19 -1.07 5.95
CA GLN A 114 23.53 -0.77 6.45
C GLN A 114 23.83 -1.34 7.84
N ASN A 115 22.80 -1.70 8.62
CA ASN A 115 22.97 -2.13 10.03
C ASN A 115 22.48 -3.57 10.30
N ASP A 116 22.45 -4.39 9.25
CA ASP A 116 21.95 -5.78 9.29
C ASP A 116 20.51 -5.91 9.84
N TRP A 117 19.67 -4.94 9.47
CA TRP A 117 18.25 -4.91 9.80
C TRP A 117 17.97 -4.92 11.30
N MET A 118 18.67 -4.05 12.01
CA MET A 118 18.55 -3.85 13.45
C MET A 118 17.85 -2.54 13.79
N THR A 119 16.92 -2.60 14.73
CA THR A 119 16.30 -1.42 15.34
C THR A 119 17.31 -0.71 16.25
N LEU A 120 17.05 0.57 16.57
CA LEU A 120 17.87 1.34 17.52
C LEU A 120 17.97 0.70 18.91
N ARG A 121 17.05 -0.21 19.24
CA ARG A 121 17.03 -0.97 20.50
C ARG A 121 17.77 -2.31 20.42
N GLY A 122 18.49 -2.59 19.34
CA GLY A 122 19.26 -3.83 19.17
C GLY A 122 18.41 -5.07 18.87
N HIS A 123 17.16 -4.92 18.43
CA HIS A 123 16.33 -6.03 17.98
C HIS A 123 16.23 -6.07 16.47
N HIS A 124 16.09 -7.26 15.87
CA HIS A 124 15.79 -7.39 14.45
C HIS A 124 14.49 -6.67 14.06
N VAL A 125 14.52 -5.99 12.92
CA VAL A 125 13.35 -5.32 12.32
C VAL A 125 12.27 -6.36 12.02
N LYS A 126 11.07 -6.12 12.57
CA LYS A 126 9.90 -6.95 12.30
C LYS A 126 9.44 -6.75 10.85
N ASN A 127 8.81 -7.77 10.28
CA ASN A 127 8.26 -7.73 8.92
C ASN A 127 9.27 -7.38 7.82
N LYS A 128 10.59 -7.57 8.04
CA LYS A 128 11.67 -7.35 7.06
C LYS A 128 11.31 -7.83 5.65
N VAL A 129 10.77 -9.04 5.54
CA VAL A 129 10.38 -9.63 4.24
C VAL A 129 9.32 -8.79 3.53
N LEU A 130 8.26 -8.35 4.22
CA LEU A 130 7.23 -7.51 3.64
C LEU A 130 7.76 -6.11 3.28
N ILE A 131 8.68 -5.57 4.09
CA ILE A 131 9.30 -4.27 3.81
C ILE A 131 10.15 -4.34 2.54
N LEU A 132 10.96 -5.39 2.39
CA LEU A 132 11.75 -5.64 1.18
C LEU A 132 10.88 -5.89 -0.05
N GLU A 133 9.79 -6.63 0.11
CA GLU A 133 8.82 -6.88 -0.97
C GLU A 133 8.16 -5.57 -1.41
N LEU A 134 7.73 -4.74 -0.46
CA LEU A 134 7.16 -3.42 -0.75
C LEU A 134 8.15 -2.52 -1.48
N ASP A 135 9.40 -2.46 -1.02
CA ASP A 135 10.48 -1.72 -1.66
C ASP A 135 10.71 -2.16 -3.11
N TYR A 136 10.84 -3.47 -3.34
CA TYR A 136 10.99 -4.02 -4.68
C TYR A 136 9.84 -3.60 -5.61
N PHE A 137 8.58 -3.82 -5.20
CA PHE A 137 7.42 -3.48 -6.02
C PHE A 137 7.26 -1.97 -6.24
N SER A 138 7.62 -1.17 -5.23
CA SER A 138 7.52 0.29 -5.31
C SER A 138 8.49 0.91 -6.30
N ARG A 139 9.57 0.21 -6.67
CA ARG A 139 10.52 0.64 -7.71
C ARG A 139 10.01 0.35 -9.14
N LEU A 140 8.94 -0.43 -9.29
CA LEU A 140 8.41 -0.81 -10.60
C LEU A 140 7.41 0.21 -11.16
N LEU A 141 6.87 1.07 -10.31
CA LEU A 141 5.89 2.11 -10.64
C LEU A 141 6.37 3.46 -10.09
N ASP A 142 5.90 4.54 -10.68
CA ASP A 142 5.98 5.87 -10.08
C ASP A 142 4.89 6.00 -9.01
N ILE A 143 5.29 6.02 -7.73
CA ILE A 143 4.35 6.00 -6.60
C ILE A 143 4.32 7.32 -5.86
N LYS A 144 3.11 7.90 -5.79
CA LYS A 144 2.77 9.04 -4.93
C LYS A 144 2.16 8.53 -3.63
N TRP A 145 2.78 8.87 -2.50
CA TRP A 145 2.33 8.42 -1.18
C TRP A 145 1.49 9.50 -0.50
N VAL A 146 0.22 9.19 -0.20
CA VAL A 146 -0.69 10.13 0.46
C VAL A 146 -1.24 9.51 1.74
N ARG A 147 -1.01 10.23 2.85
CA ARG A 147 -1.62 9.90 4.14
C ARG A 147 -3.05 10.45 4.17
N ILE A 148 -3.99 9.59 4.55
CA ILE A 148 -5.38 9.98 4.81
C ILE A 148 -5.73 9.77 6.31
N PRO A 149 -6.70 10.50 6.87
CA PRO A 149 -7.19 10.21 8.22
C PRO A 149 -7.80 8.80 8.31
N ALA A 150 -7.57 8.12 9.43
CA ALA A 150 -8.37 6.95 9.78
C ALA A 150 -9.76 7.42 10.25
N TYR A 151 -10.81 6.73 9.83
CA TYR A 151 -12.19 6.93 10.30
C TYR A 151 -12.64 5.75 11.15
#